data_AF-A0A969UBH9-F1
#
_entry.id   AF-A0A969UBH9-F1
#
_cell.length_a   1.000
_cell.length_b   1.000
_cell.length_c   1.000
_cell.angle_alpha   90.00
_cell.angle_beta   90.00
_cell.angle_gamma   90.00
#
_symmetry.space_group_name_H-M   'P 1'
#
loop_
_entity.id
_entity.type
_entity.pdbx_description
1 polymer ?
#
loop_
_entity_poly.entity_id
_entity_poly.type
_entity_poly.pdbx_seq_one_letter_code
_entity_poly.pdbx_strand_id
1 'polypeptide(L)'
;MEVDGERINRALPSDKHPGSTTLEEAVELLRAPIVLGQHQQTGLDITVMSGRFGPYYKHGSLSISVGKLPDGEAPSFEHAVARLDKKAQKMGKIHRDIVMRG
;
A
#
# COMPACT_ATOMS: atom_id res chain seq x y z
N MET A 1 -26.14 5.15 -7.17
CA MET A 1 -25.06 4.15 -7.19
C MET A 1 -24.06 4.57 -6.14
N GLU A 2 -24.01 3.86 -5.02
CA GLU A 2 -22.90 4.04 -4.07
C GLU A 2 -21.63 3.53 -4.73
N VAL A 3 -20.65 4.42 -4.84
CA VAL A 3 -19.28 4.00 -5.13
C VAL A 3 -18.72 3.48 -3.82
N ASP A 4 -18.63 2.15 -3.70
CA ASP A 4 -17.94 1.44 -2.61
C ASP A 4 -16.41 1.62 -2.76
N GLY A 5 -16.00 2.89 -2.78
CA GLY A 5 -14.64 3.34 -3.01
C GLY A 5 -13.93 3.41 -1.68
N GLU A 6 -13.16 2.35 -1.39
CA GLU A 6 -12.26 2.25 -0.23
C GLU A 6 -11.48 3.56 -0.04
N ARG A 7 -11.79 4.28 1.05
CA ARG A 7 -11.54 5.72 1.17
C ARG A 7 -10.06 6.01 1.46
N ILE A 8 -9.25 6.19 0.42
CA ILE A 8 -7.88 6.72 0.56
C ILE A 8 -7.89 8.23 0.83
N ASN A 9 -7.91 8.61 2.11
CA ASN A 9 -7.76 10.01 2.51
C ASN A 9 -6.32 10.48 2.33
N ARG A 10 -6.12 11.54 1.53
CA ARG A 10 -4.82 12.25 1.43
C ARG A 10 -4.97 13.68 1.93
N ALA A 11 -4.13 14.06 2.88
CA ALA A 11 -4.01 15.46 3.29
C ALA A 11 -3.37 16.30 2.17
N LEU A 12 -3.83 17.53 2.02
CA LEU A 12 -3.12 18.52 1.19
C LEU A 12 -1.77 18.85 1.85
N PRO A 13 -0.69 19.03 1.09
CA PRO A 13 0.56 19.56 1.63
C PRO A 13 0.34 20.99 2.16
N SER A 14 1.00 21.36 3.26
CA SER A 14 0.72 22.60 4.01
C SER A 14 0.86 23.92 3.22
N ASP A 15 1.53 23.88 2.07
CA ASP A 15 1.71 25.00 1.15
C ASP A 15 0.49 25.23 0.22
N LYS A 16 -0.41 24.24 0.06
CA LYS A 16 -1.51 24.26 -0.90
C LYS A 16 -2.86 24.55 -0.26
N HIS A 17 -3.50 25.63 -0.69
CA HIS A 17 -4.86 25.97 -0.29
C HIS A 17 -5.90 25.08 -1.01
N PRO A 18 -6.95 24.58 -0.34
CA PRO A 18 -7.96 23.71 -0.95
C PRO A 18 -8.74 24.36 -2.11
N GLY A 19 -8.84 25.70 -2.12
CA GLY A 19 -9.47 26.46 -3.21
C GLY A 19 -8.53 26.81 -4.38
N SER A 20 -7.25 26.44 -4.30
CA SER A 20 -6.21 26.77 -5.30
C SER A 20 -5.60 25.53 -5.96
N THR A 21 -5.97 24.34 -5.50
CA THR A 21 -5.54 23.06 -6.10
C THR A 21 -6.37 22.80 -7.36
N THR A 22 -5.73 22.56 -8.51
CA THR A 22 -6.44 22.21 -9.74
C THR A 22 -6.91 20.75 -9.71
N LEU A 23 -7.87 20.38 -10.57
CA LEU A 23 -8.32 18.99 -10.71
C LEU A 23 -7.17 18.05 -11.08
N GLU A 24 -6.26 18.49 -11.94
CA GLU A 24 -5.10 17.73 -12.37
C GLU A 24 -4.16 17.44 -11.20
N GLU A 25 -3.85 18.45 -10.39
CA GLU A 25 -3.03 18.28 -9.19
C GLU A 25 -3.73 17.44 -8.11
N ALA A 26 -5.05 17.51 -8.00
CA ALA A 26 -5.83 16.63 -7.13
C ALA A 26 -5.80 15.15 -7.59
N VAL A 27 -5.54 14.89 -8.87
CA VAL A 27 -5.38 13.56 -9.49
C VAL A 27 -3.91 13.07 -9.51
N GLU A 28 -2.93 13.97 -9.38
CA GLU A 28 -1.53 13.63 -9.07
C GLU A 28 -1.35 13.30 -7.58
N LEU A 29 -2.03 14.07 -6.73
CA LEU A 29 -2.57 13.60 -5.45
C LEU A 29 -3.55 12.43 -5.71
N LEU A 30 -3.90 11.63 -4.69
CA LEU A 30 -4.51 10.29 -4.83
C LEU A 30 -3.66 9.24 -5.61
N ARG A 31 -2.94 9.58 -6.69
CA ARG A 31 -2.07 8.66 -7.46
C ARG A 31 -0.68 8.43 -6.87
N ALA A 32 0.00 9.46 -6.36
CA ALA A 32 1.37 9.29 -5.85
C ALA A 32 1.45 8.24 -4.71
N PRO A 33 2.56 7.51 -4.51
CA PRO A 33 2.69 6.54 -3.43
C PRO A 33 2.63 7.20 -2.05
N ILE A 34 1.90 6.58 -1.11
CA ILE A 34 1.89 7.00 0.30
C ILE A 34 2.95 6.17 1.04
N VAL A 35 3.99 6.80 1.56
CA VAL A 35 5.00 6.12 2.38
C VAL A 35 4.46 5.96 3.80
N LEU A 36 4.38 4.72 4.28
CA LEU A 36 3.92 4.40 5.64
C LEU A 36 5.07 4.34 6.66
N GLY A 37 6.29 4.12 6.20
CA GLY A 37 7.50 4.01 7.02
C GLY A 37 8.47 2.97 6.47
N GLN A 38 9.64 2.83 7.09
CA GLN A 38 10.61 1.79 6.73
C GLN A 38 10.43 0.51 7.54
N HIS A 39 10.65 -0.62 6.87
CA HIS A 39 10.64 -1.93 7.51
C HIS A 39 11.95 -2.18 8.26
N GLN A 40 11.89 -2.36 9.59
CA GLN A 40 13.07 -2.40 10.47
C GLN A 40 14.11 -3.47 10.09
N GLN A 41 13.69 -4.63 9.56
CA GLN A 41 14.62 -5.73 9.25
C GLN A 41 15.31 -5.58 7.88
N THR A 42 14.77 -4.76 6.96
CA THR A 42 15.27 -4.66 5.58
C THR A 42 15.69 -3.26 5.17
N GLY A 43 15.35 -2.22 5.96
CA GLY A 43 15.64 -0.82 5.65
C GLY A 43 14.90 -0.26 4.44
N LEU A 44 13.98 -1.02 3.84
CA LEU A 44 13.21 -0.61 2.66
C LEU A 44 11.88 0.03 3.06
N ASP A 45 11.47 1.04 2.30
CA ASP A 45 10.18 1.71 2.48
C ASP A 45 9.01 0.77 2.20
N ILE A 46 8.01 0.84 3.07
CA ILE A 46 6.68 0.29 2.87
C ILE A 46 5.78 1.41 2.36
N THR A 47 5.22 1.21 1.18
CA THR A 47 4.34 2.19 0.52
C THR A 47 2.97 1.61 0.19
N VAL A 48 1.93 2.45 0.24
CA VAL A 48 0.58 2.16 -0.26
C VAL A 48 0.37 2.86 -1.58
N MET A 49 -0.18 2.12 -2.54
CA MET A 49 -0.50 2.63 -3.87
C MET A 49 -1.88 2.11 -4.30
N SER A 50 -2.65 2.96 -4.99
CA SER A 50 -3.91 2.54 -5.62
C SER A 50 -3.64 1.88 -6.97
N GLY A 51 -4.05 0.62 -7.13
CA GLY A 51 -3.91 -0.14 -8.37
C GLY A 51 -5.25 -0.50 -9.01
N ARG A 52 -5.20 -1.19 -10.16
CA ARG A 52 -6.39 -1.65 -10.92
C ARG A 52 -7.38 -2.47 -10.09
N PHE A 53 -6.91 -3.16 -9.06
CA PHE A 53 -7.68 -4.08 -8.22
C PHE A 53 -7.89 -3.55 -6.79
N GLY A 54 -7.82 -2.23 -6.59
CA GLY A 54 -7.80 -1.59 -5.27
C GLY A 54 -6.39 -1.31 -4.76
N PRO A 55 -6.25 -0.85 -3.51
CA PRO A 55 -4.97 -0.49 -2.93
C PRO A 55 -4.09 -1.71 -2.61
N TYR A 56 -2.79 -1.51 -2.69
CA TYR A 56 -1.79 -2.53 -2.38
C TYR A 56 -0.59 -1.94 -1.64
N TYR A 57 0.00 -2.78 -0.79
CA TYR A 57 1.27 -2.53 -0.13
C TYR A 57 2.44 -2.94 -1.04
N LYS A 58 3.49 -2.14 -1.08
CA LYS A 58 4.74 -2.40 -1.82
C LYS A 58 5.95 -2.18 -0.90
N HIS A 59 6.92 -3.09 -1.01
CA HIS A 59 8.14 -3.15 -0.23
C HIS A 59 9.27 -3.71 -1.10
N GLY A 60 10.08 -2.82 -1.69
CA GLY A 60 11.05 -3.20 -2.72
C GLY A 60 10.39 -3.91 -3.91
N SER A 61 10.79 -5.17 -4.16
CA SER A 61 10.21 -6.07 -5.17
C SER A 61 8.96 -6.82 -4.70
N LEU A 62 8.65 -6.80 -3.40
CA LEU A 62 7.48 -7.46 -2.84
C LEU A 62 6.26 -6.54 -2.92
N SER A 63 5.14 -7.06 -3.42
CA SER A 63 3.85 -6.37 -3.43
C SER A 63 2.72 -7.31 -2.97
N ILE A 64 1.74 -6.79 -2.25
CA ILE A 64 0.55 -7.54 -1.81
C ILE A 64 -0.65 -6.59 -1.71
N SER A 65 -1.83 -7.04 -2.14
CA SER A 65 -3.06 -6.27 -1.96
C SER A 65 -3.33 -5.98 -0.48
N VAL A 66 -3.88 -4.79 -0.20
CA VAL A 66 -4.35 -4.45 1.16
C VAL A 66 -5.38 -5.47 1.61
N GLY A 67 -6.24 -5.97 0.70
CA GLY A 67 -7.25 -6.99 1.00
C GLY A 67 -8.21 -6.53 2.09
N LYS A 68 -8.86 -7.46 2.80
CA LYS A 68 -9.88 -7.08 3.78
C LYS A 68 -9.29 -6.28 4.95
N LEU A 69 -9.78 -5.06 5.13
CA LEU A 69 -9.65 -4.22 6.33
C LEU A 69 -10.96 -4.29 7.16
N PRO A 70 -10.93 -3.87 8.43
CA PRO A 70 -12.14 -3.52 9.17
C PRO A 70 -12.90 -2.37 8.50
N ASP A 71 -14.22 -2.31 8.71
CA ASP A 71 -15.05 -1.26 8.09
C ASP A 71 -14.62 0.14 8.56
N GLY A 72 -14.42 1.05 7.60
CA GLY A 72 -13.94 2.41 7.87
C GLY A 72 -12.45 2.55 8.22
N GLU A 73 -11.68 1.46 8.33
CA GLU A 73 -10.24 1.52 8.64
C GLU A 73 -9.41 1.79 7.37
N ALA A 74 -8.38 2.64 7.49
CA ALA A 74 -7.48 2.97 6.39
C ALA A 74 -6.23 2.04 6.35
N PRO A 75 -5.57 1.87 5.19
CA PRO A 75 -4.36 1.04 5.08
C PRO A 75 -3.21 1.52 5.98
N SER A 76 -2.97 0.83 7.10
CA SER A 76 -1.97 1.19 8.13
C SER A 76 -0.62 0.49 7.94
N PHE A 77 0.43 1.01 8.60
CA PHE A 77 1.78 0.41 8.62
C PHE A 77 1.78 -0.98 9.25
N GLU A 78 1.09 -1.16 10.39
CA GLU A 78 1.04 -2.44 11.09
C GLU A 78 0.38 -3.54 10.24
N HIS A 79 -0.72 -3.21 9.57
CA HIS A 79 -1.37 -4.14 8.64
C HIS A 79 -0.48 -4.42 7.42
N ALA A 80 0.24 -3.42 6.90
CA ALA A 80 1.20 -3.60 5.81
C ALA A 80 2.29 -4.61 6.18
N VAL A 81 2.94 -4.43 7.34
CA VAL A 81 3.98 -5.34 7.85
C VAL A 81 3.42 -6.75 8.00
N ALA A 82 2.25 -6.92 8.66
CA ALA A 82 1.64 -8.22 8.86
C ALA A 82 1.27 -8.96 7.56
N ARG A 83 0.94 -8.23 6.49
CA ARG A 83 0.67 -8.80 5.15
C ARG A 83 1.95 -9.13 4.38
N LEU A 84 2.92 -8.22 4.40
CA LEU A 84 4.20 -8.36 3.70
C LEU A 84 5.03 -9.51 4.30
N ASP A 85 5.13 -9.59 5.62
CA ASP A 85 5.85 -10.67 6.31
C ASP A 85 5.22 -12.05 6.02
N LYS A 86 3.89 -12.18 6.14
CA LYS A 86 3.18 -13.41 5.74
C LYS A 86 3.46 -13.81 4.29
N LYS A 87 3.55 -12.85 3.36
CA LYS A 87 3.91 -13.12 1.97
C LYS A 87 5.38 -13.51 1.81
N ALA A 88 6.30 -12.83 2.50
CA ALA A 88 7.73 -13.13 2.50
C ALA A 88 8.00 -14.55 3.03
N GLN A 89 7.42 -14.91 4.18
CA GLN A 89 7.46 -16.27 4.73
C GLN A 89 6.90 -17.30 3.75
N LYS A 90 5.73 -17.04 3.15
CA LYS A 90 5.13 -17.98 2.18
C LYS A 90 5.99 -18.12 0.92
N MET A 91 6.55 -17.03 0.40
CA MET A 91 7.38 -17.03 -0.81
C MET A 91 8.74 -17.69 -0.57
N GLY A 92 9.35 -17.50 0.61
CA GLY A 92 10.56 -18.21 1.04
C GLY A 92 10.35 -19.71 1.23
N LYS A 93 9.20 -20.13 1.79
CA LYS A 93 8.81 -21.55 1.87
C LYS A 93 8.61 -22.15 0.47
N ILE A 94 7.77 -21.53 -0.36
CA ILE A 94 7.52 -21.95 -1.75
C ILE A 94 8.83 -22.08 -2.54
N HIS A 95 9.76 -21.13 -2.40
CA HIS A 95 11.04 -21.18 -3.09
C HIS A 95 11.90 -22.39 -2.65
N ARG A 96 11.90 -22.76 -1.36
CA ARG A 96 12.60 -23.98 -0.89
C ARG A 96 11.88 -25.26 -1.32
N ASP A 97 10.55 -25.30 -1.25
CA ASP A 97 9.74 -26.47 -1.66
C ASP A 97 9.86 -26.80 -3.16
N ILE A 98 10.04 -25.79 -4.02
CA ILE A 98 10.23 -25.97 -5.47
C ILE A 98 11.68 -26.39 -5.80
N VAL A 99 12.68 -25.81 -5.12
CA VAL A 99 14.10 -26.03 -5.45
C VAL A 99 14.67 -27.32 -4.84
N MET A 100 14.09 -27.86 -3.77
CA MET A 100 14.56 -29.10 -3.11
C MET A 100 13.85 -30.38 -3.58
N ARG A 101 13.16 -30.35 -4.73
CA ARG A 101 12.55 -31.53 -5.39
C ARG A 101 13.03 -31.75 -6.84
N GLY A 102 14.16 -31.16 -7.20
CA GLY A 102 14.91 -31.42 -8.44
C GLY A 102 16.19 -32.18 -8.15
#